data_AF-A0A520MK76-F1
#
_entry.id   AF-A0A520MK76-F1
#
_cell.length_a   1.000
_cell.length_b   1.000
_cell.length_c   1.000
_cell.angle_alpha   90.00
_cell.angle_beta   90.00
_cell.angle_gamma   90.00
#
_symmetry.space_group_name_H-M   'P 1'
#
loop_
_entity.id
_entity.type
_entity.pdbx_description
1 polymer ?
#
loop_
_entity_poly.entity_id
_entity_poly.type
_entity_poly.pdbx_seq_one_letter_code
_entity_poly.pdbx_strand_id
1 'polypeptide(L)' 'MNDILKLLVETPMQISQMVGPLYPGLDLRLIGGARLSILASLRYLMTNGAIGASDDSPLISSYQISV' A
#
# COMPACT_ATOMS: atom_id res chain seq x y z
N MET A 1 2.93 6.91 6.23
CA MET A 1 3.45 5.58 6.64
C MET A 1 2.57 4.96 7.72
N ASN A 2 2.30 5.63 8.84
CA ASN A 2 1.36 5.14 9.84
C ASN A 2 -0.04 4.86 9.28
N ASP A 3 -0.51 5.67 8.32
CA ASP A 3 -1.84 5.46 7.73
C ASP A 3 -1.91 4.20 6.84
N ILE A 4 -0.80 3.83 6.17
CA ILE A 4 -0.72 2.56 5.42
C ILE A 4 -0.79 1.39 6.40
N LEU A 5 -0.05 1.45 7.51
CA LEU A 5 -0.09 0.39 8.52
C LEU A 5 -1.47 0.26 9.15
N LYS A 6 -2.15 1.38 9.45
CA LYS A 6 -3.53 1.36 9.96
C LYS A 6 -4.49 0.64 9.00
N LEU A 7 -4.41 0.94 7.70
CA LEU A 7 -5.23 0.26 6.68
C LEU A 7 -4.94 -1.25 6.65
N LEU A 8 -3.66 -1.62 6.75
CA LEU A 8 -3.24 -3.03 6.70
C LEU A 8 -3.57 -3.82 7.99
N VAL A 9 -3.79 -3.14 9.12
CA VAL A 9 -4.28 -3.77 10.35
C VAL A 9 -5.74 -4.20 10.20
N GLU A 10 -6.55 -3.46 9.45
CA GLU A 10 -7.97 -3.78 9.25
C GLU A 10 -8.16 -4.98 8.32
N THR A 11 -7.45 -4.99 7.19
CA THR A 11 -7.50 -6.08 6.21
C THR A 11 -6.28 -6.06 5.30
N PRO A 12 -5.85 -7.21 4.77
CA PRO A 12 -4.94 -7.24 3.63
C PRO A 12 -5.50 -6.43 2.46
N MET A 13 -4.64 -5.66 1.78
CA MET A 13 -5.05 -4.77 0.69
C MET A 13 -4.04 -4.72 -0.45
N GLN A 14 -4.55 -4.48 -1.66
CA GLN A 14 -3.77 -4.09 -2.82
C GLN A 14 -3.56 -2.57 -2.87
N ILE A 15 -2.50 -2.14 -3.57
CA ILE A 15 -2.19 -0.71 -3.77
C ILE A 15 -3.37 0.06 -4.38
N SER A 16 -4.10 -0.56 -5.31
CA SER A 16 -5.28 0.03 -5.95
C SER A 16 -6.38 0.42 -4.95
N GLN A 17 -6.54 -0.37 -3.89
CA GLN A 17 -7.54 -0.18 -2.84
C GLN A 17 -7.10 0.89 -1.82
N MET A 18 -5.79 1.08 -1.65
CA MET A 18 -5.23 2.06 -0.71
C MET A 18 -5.31 3.51 -1.20
N VAL A 19 -5.43 3.76 -2.51
CA VAL A 19 -5.41 5.13 -3.07
C VAL A 19 -6.54 5.99 -2.51
N GLY A 20 -7.77 5.47 -2.48
CA GLY A 20 -8.94 6.23 -2.02
C GLY A 20 -8.82 6.68 -0.55
N PRO A 21 -8.57 5.75 0.39
CA PRO A 21 -8.40 6.09 1.80
C PRO A 21 -7.20 7.00 2.09
N LEU A 22 -6.08 6.85 1.37
CA LEU A 22 -4.86 7.65 1.60
C LEU A 22 -4.88 9.02 0.92
N TYR A 23 -5.59 9.15 -0.19
CA TYR A 23 -5.65 10.37 -0.99
C TYR A 23 -7.11 10.70 -1.35
N PRO A 24 -7.93 11.11 -0.37
CA PRO A 24 -9.33 11.42 -0.62
C PRO A 24 -9.46 12.60 -1.60
N GLY A 25 -10.31 12.46 -2.62
CA GLY A 25 -10.54 13.50 -3.62
C GLY A 25 -9.39 13.71 -4.61
N LEU A 26 -8.43 12.78 -4.69
CA LEU A 26 -7.31 12.85 -5.64
C LEU A 26 -7.82 12.95 -7.09
N ASP A 27 -7.25 13.89 -7.85
CA ASP A 27 -7.47 13.99 -9.30
C ASP A 27 -7.08 12.67 -9.98
N LEU A 28 -7.96 12.16 -10.86
CA LEU A 28 -7.76 10.89 -11.56
C LEU A 28 -6.42 10.82 -12.30
N ARG A 29 -5.91 11.95 -12.80
CA ARG A 29 -4.63 12.05 -13.51
C ARG A 29 -3.42 11.79 -12.62
N LEU A 30 -3.58 11.89 -11.29
CA LEU A 30 -2.53 11.68 -10.31
C LEU A 30 -2.51 10.28 -9.70
N ILE A 31 -3.49 9.42 -10.02
CA ILE A 31 -3.60 8.05 -9.47
C ILE A 31 -2.31 7.25 -9.69
N GLY A 32 -1.70 7.36 -10.87
CA GLY A 32 -0.44 6.66 -11.17
C GLY A 32 0.68 7.05 -10.20
N GLY A 33 0.85 8.35 -9.94
CA GLY A 33 1.83 8.85 -8.99
C GLY A 33 1.54 8.43 -7.55
N ALA A 34 0.28 8.45 -7.14
CA ALA A 34 -0.13 7.98 -5.82
C ALA A 34 0.19 6.49 -5.61
N ARG A 35 -0.07 5.63 -6.62
CA ARG A 35 0.29 4.21 -6.58
C ARG A 35 1.79 3.99 -6.43
N LEU A 36 2.62 4.76 -7.15
CA LEU A 36 4.07 4.68 -7.03
C LEU A 36 4.58 5.15 -5.66
N SER A 37 3.97 6.20 -5.10
CA SER A 37 4.27 6.66 -3.73
C SER A 37 3.92 5.61 -2.68
N ILE A 38 2.76 4.97 -2.81
CA ILE A 38 2.35 3.84 -1.95
C ILE A 38 3.34 2.69 -2.10
N LEU A 39 3.70 2.30 -3.33
CA LEU A 39 4.65 1.23 -3.58
C LEU A 39 6.01 1.49 -2.92
N ALA A 40 6.53 2.72 -3.03
CA ALA A 40 7.78 3.10 -2.38
C ALA A 40 7.70 2.94 -0.85
N SER A 41 6.58 3.35 -0.25
CA SER A 41 6.33 3.19 1.18
C SER A 41 6.23 1.72 1.60
N LEU A 42 5.52 0.89 0.82
CA LEU A 42 5.38 -0.54 1.09
C LEU A 42 6.73 -1.26 0.99
N ARG A 43 7.56 -0.94 0.00
CA ARG A 43 8.93 -1.48 -0.10
C ARG A 43 9.76 -1.17 1.14
N TYR A 44 9.71 0.08 1.61
CA TYR A 44 10.39 0.46 2.85
C TYR A 44 9.89 -0.37 4.05
N LEU A 45 8.58 -0.52 4.21
CA LEU A 45 7.99 -1.30 5.30
C LEU A 45 8.33 -2.79 5.21
N MET A 46 8.36 -3.38 4.01
CA MET A 46 8.79 -4.75 3.77
C MET A 46 10.26 -4.96 4.13
N THR A 47 11.14 -4.04 3.70
CA THR A 47 12.57 -4.10 4.04
C THR A 47 12.81 -4.06 5.55
N ASN A 48 11.96 -3.36 6.30
CA ASN A 48 12.01 -3.32 7.76
C ASN A 48 11.28 -4.49 8.44
N GLY A 49 10.74 -5.44 7.69
CA GLY A 49 10.00 -6.58 8.21
C GLY A 49 8.63 -6.25 8.80
N ALA A 50 8.12 -5.03 8.62
CA ALA A 50 6.84 -4.61 9.21
C ALA A 50 5.62 -5.22 8.49
N ILE A 51 5.76 -5.53 7.20
CA ILE A 51 4.69 -6.07 6.36
C ILE A 51 5.23 -7.15 5.41
N GLY A 52 4.34 -8.02 4.95
CA GLY A 52 4.58 -9.02 3.91
C GLY A 52 3.71 -8.78 2.67
N ALA A 53 4.05 -9.50 1.59
CA ALA A 53 3.32 -9.51 0.33
C ALA A 53 2.95 -10.96 -0.03
N SER A 54 1.76 -11.17 -0.60
CA SER A 54 1.29 -12.50 -1.03
C SER A 54 1.96 -13.00 -2.30
N ASP A 55 2.38 -12.09 -3.19
CA ASP A 55 2.87 -12.40 -4.53
C ASP A 55 4.07 -11.53 -4.91
N ASP A 56 4.85 -12.02 -5.87
CA ASP A 56 6.02 -11.30 -6.41
C ASP A 56 5.66 -10.10 -7.29
N SER A 57 4.38 -9.94 -7.66
CA SER A 57 3.90 -8.86 -8.53
C SER A 57 3.44 -7.65 -7.70
N PRO A 58 4.26 -6.57 -7.56
CA PRO A 58 4.05 -5.60 -6.48
C PRO A 58 2.79 -4.73 -6.62
N LEU A 59 2.33 -4.49 -7.85
CA LEU A 59 1.15 -3.64 -8.07
C LEU A 59 -0.18 -4.35 -7.85
N ILE A 60 -0.18 -5.70 -7.87
CA ILE A 60 -1.37 -6.54 -7.72
C ILE A 60 -1.32 -7.42 -6.47
N SER A 61 -0.17 -7.51 -5.81
CA SER A 61 0.00 -8.26 -4.57
C SER A 61 -0.91 -7.71 -3.49
N SER A 62 -1.42 -8.62 -2.66
CA SER A 62 -2.01 -8.26 -1.38
C SER A 62 -0.89 -8.01 -0.37
N TYR A 63 -0.96 -6.91 0.36
CA TYR A 63 -0.04 -6.56 1.43
C TYR A 63 -0.74 -6.76 2.78
N GLN A 64 0.01 -7.19 3.79
CA GLN A 64 -0.52 -7.44 5.14
C GLN A 64 0.57 -7.23 6.20
N ILE A 65 0.17 -6.96 7.45
CA ILE A 65 1.10 -6.88 8.58
C ILE A 65 1.83 -8.22 8.76
N SER A 66 3.15 -8.16 8.95
CA SER A 66 3.94 -9.31 9.38
C SER A 66 3.72 -9.52 10.88
N VAL A 67 3.28 -10.71 11.26
CA VAL A 67 3.14 -11.12 12.67
C VAL A 67 4.48 -11.64 13.18
#